data_AF-A0A3M8GIJ3-F1
#
_entry.id   AF-A0A3M8GIJ3-F1
#
_cell.length_a   1.000
_cell.length_b   1.000
_cell.length_c   1.000
_cell.angle_alpha   90.00
_cell.angle_beta   90.00
_cell.angle_gamma   90.00
#
_symmetry.space_group_name_H-M   'P 1'
#
loop_
_entity.id
_entity.type
_entity.pdbx_description
1 polymer ?
#
loop_
_entity_poly.entity_id
_entity_poly.type
_entity_poly.pdbx_seq_one_letter_code
_entity_poly.pdbx_strand_id
1 'polypeptide(L)'
;MAFLKRLGWYLVGLSIGLIFLVFLFKKKSEESNVEFCYLPNCRVLKDMRTKKLVLSDKAISQLTTFELDTLIIRSTLEDGSIDFSNSDTKSKPCKTYLVNTPDQEKEYQMRFSNCDSLLTLTEVLKK
;
A
#
# COMPACT_ATOMS: atom_id res chain seq x y z
N MET A 1 -35.29 2.49 -37.81
CA MET A 1 -34.35 1.35 -38.00
C MET A 1 -32.89 1.74 -38.29
N ALA A 2 -32.48 3.02 -38.21
CA ALA A 2 -31.09 3.42 -38.49
C ALA A 2 -30.20 3.50 -37.23
N PHE A 3 -30.77 3.84 -36.07
CA PHE A 3 -30.03 4.02 -34.83
C PHE A 3 -29.42 2.71 -34.31
N LEU A 4 -30.22 1.63 -34.22
CA LEU A 4 -29.75 0.31 -33.77
C LEU A 4 -28.60 -0.22 -34.64
N LYS A 5 -28.66 -0.01 -35.96
CA LYS A 5 -27.58 -0.39 -36.88
C LYS A 5 -26.30 0.42 -36.62
N ARG A 6 -26.42 1.74 -36.42
CA ARG A 6 -25.27 2.60 -36.07
C ARG A 6 -24.66 2.25 -34.72
N LEU A 7 -25.51 1.97 -33.72
CA LEU A 7 -25.07 1.54 -32.39
C LEU A 7 -24.37 0.18 -32.45
N GLY A 8 -24.89 -0.76 -33.23
CA GLY A 8 -24.24 -2.07 -33.44
C GLY A 8 -22.84 -1.94 -34.02
N TRP A 9 -22.67 -1.15 -35.10
CA TRP A 9 -21.35 -0.90 -35.68
C TRP A 9 -20.39 -0.19 -34.72
N TYR A 10 -20.89 0.77 -33.93
CA TYR A 10 -20.09 1.43 -32.89
C TYR A 10 -19.62 0.43 -31.82
N LEU A 11 -20.52 -0.44 -31.33
CA LEU A 11 -20.19 -1.43 -30.30
C LEU A 11 -19.16 -2.45 -30.80
N VAL A 12 -19.21 -2.86 -32.07
CA VAL A 12 -18.17 -3.72 -32.65
C VAL A 12 -16.80 -3.06 -32.60
N GLY A 13 -16.70 -1.79 -33.01
CA GLY A 13 -15.45 -1.02 -32.92
C GLY A 13 -14.97 -0.84 -31.47
N LEU A 14 -15.90 -0.52 -30.56
CA LEU A 14 -15.61 -0.39 -29.13
C LEU A 14 -15.11 -1.70 -28.53
N SER A 15 -15.74 -2.84 -28.85
CA SER A 15 -15.32 -4.15 -28.38
C SER A 15 -13.90 -4.50 -28.83
N ILE A 16 -13.56 -4.25 -30.10
CA ILE A 16 -12.20 -4.44 -30.60
C ILE A 16 -11.22 -3.53 -29.86
N GLY A 17 -11.57 -2.26 -29.66
CA GLY A 17 -10.77 -1.31 -28.89
C GLY A 17 -10.54 -1.75 -27.44
N LEU A 18 -11.56 -2.29 -26.78
CA LEU A 18 -11.45 -2.81 -25.41
C LEU A 18 -10.52 -4.04 -25.35
N ILE A 19 -10.54 -4.91 -26.36
CA ILE A 19 -9.60 -6.04 -26.43
C ILE A 19 -8.15 -5.52 -26.46
N PHE A 20 -7.85 -4.57 -27.35
CA PHE A 20 -6.51 -3.95 -27.41
C PHE A 20 -6.12 -3.28 -26.09
N LEU A 21 -7.04 -2.53 -25.48
CA LEU A 21 -6.82 -1.87 -24.19
C LEU A 21 -6.44 -2.88 -23.10
N VAL A 22 -7.16 -4.01 -23.02
CA VAL A 22 -6.87 -5.07 -22.04
C VAL A 22 -5.47 -5.64 -22.24
N PHE A 23 -5.05 -5.91 -23.47
CA PHE A 23 -3.70 -6.41 -23.74
C PHE A 23 -2.60 -5.42 -23.35
N LEU A 24 -2.79 -4.12 -23.63
CA LEU A 24 -1.85 -3.08 -23.22
C LEU A 24 -1.74 -2.96 -21.69
N PHE A 25 -2.87 -3.04 -20.99
CA PHE A 25 -2.88 -2.96 -19.52
C PHE A 25 -2.30 -4.21 -18.87
N LYS A 26 -2.61 -5.41 -19.37
CA LYS A 26 -2.03 -6.66 -18.85
C LYS A 26 -0.51 -6.65 -18.94
N LYS A 27 0.04 -6.29 -20.11
CA LYS A 27 1.48 -6.20 -20.32
C LYS A 27 2.13 -5.22 -19.33
N LYS A 28 1.47 -4.10 -19.04
CA LYS A 28 1.96 -3.11 -18.08
C LYS A 28 1.87 -3.60 -16.62
N SER A 29 0.77 -4.21 -16.19
CA SER A 29 0.64 -4.69 -14.81
C SER A 29 1.55 -5.88 -14.52
N GLU A 30 1.64 -6.85 -15.44
CA GLU A 30 2.36 -8.11 -15.22
C GLU A 30 3.87 -7.98 -15.49
N GLU A 31 4.31 -7.28 -16.56
CA GLU A 31 5.74 -7.20 -16.89
C GLU A 31 6.48 -6.09 -16.13
N SER A 32 5.79 -5.01 -15.72
CA SER A 32 6.46 -3.84 -15.11
C SER A 32 6.21 -3.64 -13.61
N ASN A 33 5.48 -4.55 -12.95
CA ASN A 33 5.10 -4.43 -11.53
C ASN A 33 4.56 -3.03 -11.17
N VAL A 34 3.86 -2.39 -12.11
CA VAL A 34 3.33 -1.04 -11.92
C VAL A 34 2.06 -1.13 -11.08
N GLU A 35 2.22 -0.91 -9.78
CA GLU A 35 1.12 -0.81 -8.83
C GLU A 35 0.47 0.59 -8.89
N PHE A 36 -0.81 0.63 -9.24
CA PHE A 36 -1.60 1.87 -9.33
C PHE A 36 -2.20 2.26 -7.97
N CYS A 37 -1.37 2.84 -7.10
CA CYS A 37 -1.80 3.35 -5.78
C CYS A 37 -2.49 4.71 -5.88
N TYR A 38 -3.77 4.73 -6.27
CA TYR A 38 -4.57 5.97 -6.30
C TYR A 38 -5.05 6.40 -4.92
N LEU A 39 -5.35 5.45 -4.03
CA LEU A 39 -5.89 5.75 -2.70
C LEU A 39 -4.78 6.10 -1.69
N PRO A 40 -5.09 6.96 -0.69
CA PRO A 40 -4.11 7.40 0.30
C PRO A 40 -3.39 6.25 1.02
N ASN A 41 -4.11 5.19 1.39
CA ASN A 41 -3.53 4.02 2.08
C ASN A 41 -2.39 3.39 1.27
N CYS A 42 -2.70 2.94 0.05
CA CYS A 42 -1.74 2.34 -0.87
C CYS A 42 -0.56 3.27 -1.16
N ARG A 43 -0.83 4.56 -1.36
CA ARG A 43 0.22 5.54 -1.69
C ARG A 43 1.26 5.65 -0.58
N VAL A 44 0.81 5.73 0.67
CA VAL A 44 1.72 5.84 1.82
C VAL A 44 2.46 4.54 2.06
N LEU A 45 1.79 3.39 2.01
CA LEU A 45 2.45 2.08 2.14
C LEU A 45 3.50 1.85 1.05
N LYS A 46 3.19 2.19 -0.20
CA LYS A 46 4.14 2.11 -1.31
C LYS A 46 5.35 3.02 -1.09
N ASP A 47 5.13 4.26 -0.65
CA ASP A 47 6.22 5.19 -0.29
C ASP A 47 7.12 4.62 0.82
N MET A 48 6.53 4.04 1.87
CA MET A 48 7.26 3.35 2.94
C MET A 48 8.10 2.18 2.41
N ARG A 49 7.53 1.33 1.55
CA ARG A 49 8.23 0.16 0.97
C ARG A 49 9.45 0.53 0.11
N THR A 50 9.46 1.73 -0.46
CA THR A 50 10.61 2.20 -1.27
C THR A 50 11.80 2.71 -0.46
N LYS A 51 11.66 2.85 0.86
CA LYS A 51 12.67 3.45 1.74
C LYS A 51 13.44 2.40 2.52
N LYS A 52 14.62 2.78 3.00
CA LYS A 52 15.41 1.91 3.89
C LYS A 52 14.73 1.82 5.25
N LEU A 53 14.33 0.61 5.64
CA LEU A 53 13.78 0.31 6.95
C LEU A 53 14.89 0.30 8.02
N VAL A 54 14.64 1.00 9.13
CA VAL A 54 15.47 1.00 10.35
C VAL A 54 14.57 0.66 11.53
N LEU A 55 15.05 -0.17 12.45
CA LEU A 55 14.33 -0.53 13.66
C LEU A 55 14.95 0.22 14.85
N SER A 56 14.12 0.88 15.65
CA SER A 56 14.57 1.46 16.92
C SER A 56 14.85 0.37 17.95
N ASP A 57 15.69 0.63 18.95
CA ASP A 57 15.97 -0.33 20.04
C ASP A 57 14.69 -0.72 20.79
N LYS A 58 13.76 0.24 20.94
CA LYS A 58 12.43 0.02 21.51
C LYS A 58 11.62 -0.96 20.66
N ALA A 59 11.58 -0.74 19.34
CA ALA A 59 10.84 -1.62 18.43
C ALA A 59 11.43 -3.03 18.39
N ILE A 60 12.77 -3.17 18.39
CA ILE A 60 13.45 -4.48 18.45
C ILE A 60 13.03 -5.24 19.72
N SER A 61 13.04 -4.56 20.87
CA SER A 61 12.63 -5.16 22.14
C SER A 61 11.17 -5.59 22.13
N GLN A 62 10.27 -4.77 21.57
CA GLN A 62 8.85 -5.07 21.47
C GLN A 62 8.54 -6.20 20.49
N LEU A 63 9.20 -6.23 19.32
CA LEU A 63 9.09 -7.32 18.35
C LEU A 63 9.50 -8.66 18.98
N THR A 64 10.60 -8.66 19.73
CA THR A 64 11.06 -9.86 20.46
C THR A 64 10.05 -10.28 21.54
N THR A 65 9.51 -9.32 22.29
CA THR A 65 8.52 -9.60 23.37
C THR A 65 7.21 -10.13 22.82
N PHE A 66 6.78 -9.66 21.65
CA PHE A 66 5.53 -10.07 21.00
C PHE A 66 5.70 -11.26 20.05
N GLU A 67 6.91 -11.83 19.97
CA GLU A 67 7.26 -12.93 19.07
C GLU A 67 6.89 -12.62 17.60
N LEU A 68 7.18 -11.37 17.19
CA LEU A 68 6.93 -10.85 15.87
C LEU A 68 8.22 -10.87 15.05
N ASP A 69 8.14 -11.36 13.83
CA ASP A 69 9.28 -11.50 12.92
C ASP A 69 9.29 -10.42 11.81
N THR A 70 10.18 -10.59 10.84
CA THR A 70 10.25 -9.67 9.69
C THR A 70 9.12 -9.87 8.68
N LEU A 71 8.47 -11.04 8.67
CA LEU A 71 7.36 -11.34 7.77
C LEU A 71 6.14 -10.51 8.14
N ILE A 72 5.85 -10.33 9.43
CA ILE A 72 4.73 -9.48 9.85
C ILE A 72 4.97 -8.00 9.53
N ILE A 73 6.22 -7.51 9.63
CA ILE A 73 6.54 -6.13 9.24
C ILE A 73 6.31 -5.96 7.74
N ARG A 74 6.76 -6.95 6.94
CA ARG A 74 6.57 -6.94 5.50
C ARG A 74 5.10 -6.97 5.12
N SER A 75 4.31 -7.87 5.68
CA SER A 75 2.86 -7.95 5.40
C SER A 75 2.12 -6.69 5.87
N THR A 76 2.55 -6.06 6.98
CA THR A 76 2.01 -4.78 7.43
C THR A 76 2.29 -3.65 6.43
N LEU A 77 3.47 -3.63 5.82
CA LEU A 77 3.82 -2.66 4.79
C LEU A 77 3.20 -2.98 3.42
N GLU A 78 2.85 -4.24 3.14
CA GLU A 78 2.20 -4.67 1.91
C GLU A 78 0.68 -4.44 1.95
N ASP A 79 0.01 -4.98 2.97
CA ASP A 79 -1.45 -5.12 3.05
C ASP A 79 -2.08 -4.44 4.28
N GLY A 80 -1.30 -3.72 5.08
CA GLY A 80 -1.80 -3.05 6.28
C GLY A 80 -2.80 -1.92 6.03
N SER A 81 -3.41 -1.42 7.10
CA SER A 81 -4.29 -0.25 7.06
C SER A 81 -3.76 0.89 7.90
N ILE A 82 -3.66 2.08 7.31
CA ILE A 82 -3.18 3.28 8.00
C ILE A 82 -4.32 3.93 8.76
N ASP A 83 -4.10 4.13 10.06
CA ASP A 83 -4.97 4.95 10.89
C ASP A 83 -4.61 6.43 10.72
N PHE A 84 -5.20 7.06 9.70
CA PHE A 84 -4.98 8.48 9.42
C PHE A 84 -5.48 9.42 10.52
N SER A 85 -6.40 8.96 11.38
CA SER A 85 -6.97 9.77 12.46
C SER A 85 -5.95 9.99 13.57
N ASN A 86 -5.15 8.96 13.87
CA ASN A 86 -4.14 8.99 14.93
C ASN A 86 -2.71 9.22 14.38
N SER A 87 -2.56 9.38 13.06
CA SER A 87 -1.29 9.65 12.39
C SER A 87 -1.02 11.14 12.21
N ASP A 88 0.25 11.54 12.33
CA ASP A 88 0.69 12.89 11.97
C ASP A 88 1.21 12.92 10.53
N THR A 89 0.36 13.43 9.64
CA THR A 89 0.62 13.52 8.20
C THR A 89 1.24 14.85 7.76
N LYS A 90 1.39 15.81 8.69
CA LYS A 90 1.77 17.20 8.38
C LYS A 90 3.15 17.58 8.87
N SER A 91 3.67 16.88 9.88
CA SER A 91 5.00 17.14 10.42
C SER A 91 6.11 17.05 9.37
N LYS A 92 7.11 17.91 9.55
CA LYS A 92 8.35 17.99 8.76
C LYS A 92 9.54 17.94 9.73
N PRO A 93 10.65 17.26 9.39
CA PRO A 93 10.94 16.61 8.11
C PRO A 93 10.29 15.23 7.94
N CYS A 94 9.81 14.62 9.03
CA CYS A 94 9.26 13.26 9.01
C CYS A 94 7.80 13.26 9.46
N LYS A 95 7.01 12.41 8.81
CA LYS A 95 5.61 12.14 9.16
C LYS A 95 5.53 10.90 10.03
N THR A 96 4.55 10.83 10.91
CA THR A 96 4.35 9.66 11.77
C THR A 96 3.07 8.95 11.38
N TYR A 97 3.16 7.66 11.10
CA TYR A 97 2.03 6.84 10.68
C TYR A 97 1.83 5.67 11.62
N LEU A 98 0.58 5.41 11.97
CA LEU A 98 0.14 4.21 12.65
C LEU A 98 -0.46 3.25 11.63
N VAL A 99 0.10 2.05 11.55
CA VAL A 99 -0.30 1.03 10.56
C VAL A 99 -0.76 -0.21 11.31
N ASN A 100 -2.01 -0.61 11.09
CA ASN A 100 -2.56 -1.84 11.65
C ASN A 100 -2.09 -3.04 10.82
N THR A 101 -1.74 -4.12 11.52
CA THR A 101 -1.43 -5.40 10.89
C THR A 101 -2.65 -5.94 10.12
N PRO A 102 -2.44 -6.59 8.96
CA PRO A 102 -3.53 -7.22 8.21
C PRO A 102 -4.03 -8.51 8.88
N ASP A 103 -3.23 -9.11 9.77
CA ASP A 103 -3.57 -10.34 10.49
C ASP A 103 -4.69 -10.09 11.52
N GLN A 104 -5.78 -10.85 11.41
CA GLN A 104 -6.97 -10.68 12.26
C GLN A 104 -6.86 -11.35 13.62
N GLU A 105 -5.94 -12.31 13.80
CA GLU A 105 -5.77 -12.99 15.10
C GLU A 105 -4.91 -12.18 16.08
N LYS A 106 -4.10 -11.26 15.54
CA LYS A 106 -3.10 -10.50 16.28
C LYS A 106 -3.27 -9.01 15.95
N GLU A 107 -4.10 -8.32 16.72
CA GLU A 107 -4.31 -6.87 16.58
C GLU A 107 -3.07 -6.09 17.09
N TYR A 108 -2.05 -5.98 16.25
CA TYR A 108 -0.92 -5.10 16.49
C TYR A 108 -1.01 -3.84 15.62
N GLN A 109 -0.46 -2.75 16.14
CA GLN A 109 -0.32 -1.50 15.44
C GLN A 109 1.14 -1.08 15.49
N MET A 110 1.72 -0.81 14.32
CA MET A 110 3.11 -0.41 14.17
C MET A 110 3.19 1.10 13.91
N ARG A 111 4.01 1.81 14.70
CA ARG A 111 4.29 3.23 14.47
C ARG A 111 5.55 3.40 13.65
N PHE A 112 5.41 4.02 12.50
CA PHE A 112 6.51 4.37 11.61
C PHE A 112 6.75 5.88 11.59
N SER A 113 8.02 6.27 11.69
CA SER A 113 8.49 7.60 11.30
C SER A 113 8.97 7.53 9.84
N ASN A 114 8.27 8.23 8.96
CA ASN A 114 8.47 8.22 7.52
C ASN A 114 9.10 9.54 7.07
N CYS A 115 10.41 9.51 6.83
CA CYS A 115 11.21 10.64 6.32
C CYS A 115 11.45 10.48 4.80
N ASP A 116 12.21 11.38 4.17
CA ASP A 116 12.39 11.35 2.71
C ASP A 116 13.06 10.06 2.18
N SER A 117 14.11 9.57 2.86
CA SER A 117 14.88 8.38 2.43
C SER A 117 14.84 7.20 3.40
N LEU A 118 14.33 7.43 4.61
CA LEU A 118 14.41 6.51 5.74
C LEU A 118 13.02 6.28 6.33
N LEU A 119 12.74 5.02 6.63
CA LEU A 119 11.56 4.59 7.35
C LEU A 119 12.01 3.96 8.67
N THR A 120 11.61 4.53 9.78
CA THR A 120 11.99 4.02 11.10
C THR A 120 10.78 3.43 11.83
N LEU A 121 10.80 2.13 12.11
CA LEU A 121 9.85 1.53 13.04
C LEU A 121 10.20 1.99 14.46
N THR A 122 9.33 2.79 15.05
CA THR A 122 9.59 3.45 16.33
C THR A 122 9.07 2.62 17.49
N GLU A 123 7.87 2.04 17.33
CA GLU A 123 7.23 1.22 18.35
C GLU A 123 6.20 0.26 17.73
N VAL A 124 5.95 -0.83 18.45
CA VAL A 124 4.86 -1.78 18.22
C VAL A 124 3.91 -1.70 19.41
N LEU A 125 2.63 -1.49 19.12
CA LEU A 125 1.56 -1.38 20.10
C LEU A 125 0.67 -2.61 19.95
N LYS A 126 0.25 -3.18 21.08
CA LYS A 126 -0.83 -4.17 21.11
C LYS A 126 -2.14 -3.41 21.30
N LYS A 127 -3.12 -3.71 20.46
CA LYS A 127 -4.45 -3.11 20.55
C LYS A 127 -5.30 -3.82 21.61
#